data_AF-I3TEU4-F1
#
_entry.id   AF-I3TEU4-F1
#
_cell.length_a   1.000
_cell.length_b   1.000
_cell.length_c   1.000
_cell.angle_alpha   90.00
_cell.angle_beta   90.00
_cell.angle_gamma   90.00
#
_symmetry.space_group_name_H-M   'P 1'
#
loop_
_entity.id
_entity.type
_entity.pdbx_description
1 polymer ?
#
loop_
_entity_poly.entity_id
_entity_poly.type
_entity_poly.pdbx_seq_one_letter_code
_entity_poly.pdbx_strand_id
1 'polypeptide(L)'
;MSSGLFEEALDVVVLDVDNEDISPIEIYSALSRIAVARKNKRFNLVFLTKLDHVKFYERYRDIILSNISLTLSIKSVRVESCEDALKNLGTLITGVKIPIIVASEKCADLLKGLYNAEVEVV
;
A
#
# COMPACT_ATOMS: atom_id res chain seq x y z
N MET A 1 -16.81 14.93 10.41
CA MET A 1 -15.43 14.91 10.92
C MET A 1 -14.72 13.74 10.25
N SER A 2 -13.92 14.01 9.22
CA SER A 2 -13.19 13.00 8.45
C SER A 2 -11.93 12.62 9.21
N SER A 3 -12.00 11.56 10.00
CA SER A 3 -10.83 10.92 10.59
C SER A 3 -10.16 10.01 9.54
N GLY A 4 -9.55 10.61 8.52
CA GLY A 4 -8.64 9.90 7.63
C GLY A 4 -7.32 9.62 8.35
N LEU A 5 -6.70 8.46 8.08
CA LEU A 5 -5.46 8.04 8.76
C LEU A 5 -4.19 8.73 8.21
N PHE A 6 -4.34 9.54 7.15
CA PHE A 6 -3.31 10.33 6.51
C PHE A 6 -3.86 11.73 6.17
N GLU A 7 -3.08 12.78 6.43
CA GLU A 7 -3.44 14.16 6.09
C GLU A 7 -3.30 14.44 4.59
N GLU A 8 -4.12 15.36 4.09
CA GLU A 8 -4.21 15.78 2.68
C GLU A 8 -2.87 16.37 2.18
N ALA A 9 -1.98 15.55 1.62
CA ALA A 9 -0.85 15.95 0.74
C ALA A 9 0.16 14.83 0.46
N LEU A 10 0.12 13.73 1.22
CA LEU A 10 1.20 12.73 1.18
C LEU A 10 0.91 11.63 0.15
N ASP A 11 1.95 11.23 -0.60
CA ASP A 11 1.90 10.06 -1.48
C ASP A 11 1.63 8.82 -0.60
N VAL A 12 0.51 8.15 -0.81
CA VAL A 12 0.17 6.89 -0.13
C VAL A 12 0.35 5.76 -1.12
N VAL A 13 1.23 4.83 -0.79
CA VAL A 13 1.38 3.57 -1.51
C VAL A 13 0.62 2.49 -0.76
N VAL A 14 -0.38 1.93 -1.43
CA VAL A 14 -1.18 0.83 -0.94
C VAL A 14 -0.60 -0.47 -1.50
N LEU A 15 -0.31 -1.43 -0.63
CA LEU A 15 0.24 -2.73 -0.98
C LEU A 15 -0.79 -3.79 -0.67
N ASP A 16 -1.47 -4.30 -1.69
CA ASP A 16 -2.39 -5.42 -1.53
C ASP A 16 -1.62 -6.74 -1.56
N VAL A 17 -1.26 -7.22 -0.37
CA VAL A 17 -0.57 -8.49 -0.18
C VAL A 17 -1.60 -9.53 0.23
N ASP A 18 -2.48 -9.90 -0.71
CA ASP A 18 -3.19 -11.16 -0.62
C ASP A 18 -2.15 -12.29 -0.54
N ASN A 19 -2.31 -13.15 0.45
CA ASN A 19 -1.21 -13.56 1.33
C ASN A 19 -0.10 -14.45 0.73
N GLU A 20 -0.13 -14.73 -0.57
CA GLU A 20 0.77 -15.68 -1.22
C GLU A 20 1.19 -15.29 -2.64
N ASP A 21 0.47 -14.37 -3.29
CA ASP A 21 0.68 -14.08 -4.72
C ASP A 21 1.78 -13.05 -4.98
N ILE A 22 2.03 -12.11 -4.05
CA ILE A 22 3.09 -11.09 -4.20
C ILE A 22 4.28 -11.42 -3.30
N SER A 23 5.45 -11.54 -3.93
CA SER A 23 6.71 -11.74 -3.22
C SER A 23 7.21 -10.43 -2.59
N PRO A 24 7.94 -10.50 -1.45
CA PRO A 24 8.58 -9.32 -0.88
C PRO A 24 9.50 -8.56 -1.85
N ILE A 25 10.11 -9.28 -2.81
CA ILE A 25 11.01 -8.67 -3.79
C ILE A 25 10.27 -7.87 -4.87
N GLU A 26 9.07 -8.30 -5.26
CA GLU A 26 8.20 -7.52 -6.17
C GLU A 26 7.78 -6.21 -5.52
N ILE A 27 7.42 -6.25 -4.23
CA ILE A 27 7.12 -5.05 -3.43
C ILE A 27 8.34 -4.12 -3.40
N TYR A 28 9.54 -4.65 -3.11
CA TYR A 28 10.76 -3.85 -3.09
C TYR A 28 11.01 -3.14 -4.43
N SER A 29 10.84 -3.88 -5.52
CA SER A 29 11.05 -3.39 -6.88
C SER A 29 10.05 -2.28 -7.22
N ALA A 30 8.77 -2.47 -6.89
CA ALA A 30 7.73 -1.46 -7.07
C ALA A 30 8.03 -0.19 -6.26
N LEU A 31 8.35 -0.32 -4.97
CA LEU A 31 8.70 0.82 -4.12
C LEU A 31 9.91 1.60 -4.65
N SER A 32 10.91 0.91 -5.18
CA SER A 32 12.07 1.55 -5.80
C SER A 32 11.69 2.34 -7.06
N ARG A 33 10.84 1.78 -7.93
CA ARG A 33 10.34 2.47 -9.13
C ARG A 33 9.51 3.70 -8.77
N ILE A 34 8.60 3.56 -7.79
CA ILE A 34 7.79 4.66 -7.28
C ILE A 34 8.67 5.76 -6.71
N ALA A 35 9.66 5.41 -5.89
CA ALA A 35 10.59 6.38 -5.32
C ALA A 35 11.30 7.19 -6.41
N VAL A 36 11.82 6.52 -7.44
CA VAL A 36 12.46 7.18 -8.58
C VAL A 36 11.48 8.09 -9.33
N ALA A 37 10.28 7.61 -9.65
CA ALA A 37 9.25 8.38 -10.35
C ALA A 37 8.81 9.63 -9.56
N ARG A 38 8.79 9.53 -8.22
CA ARG A 38 8.46 10.62 -7.31
C ARG A 38 9.67 11.46 -6.88
N LYS A 39 10.83 11.31 -7.54
CA LYS A 39 12.08 12.06 -7.24
C LYS A 39 12.53 11.90 -5.79
N ASN A 40 12.41 10.68 -5.26
CA ASN A 40 12.74 10.27 -3.88
C ASN A 40 11.98 11.05 -2.80
N LYS A 41 10.79 11.56 -3.11
CA LYS A 41 9.86 12.04 -2.09
C LYS A 41 9.44 10.87 -1.22
N ARG A 42 9.33 11.12 0.09
CA ARG A 42 8.90 10.12 1.05
C ARG A 42 7.40 9.88 0.96
N PHE A 43 6.99 8.63 1.12
CA PHE A 43 5.59 8.19 1.01
C PHE A 43 5.11 7.47 2.27
N ASN A 44 3.80 7.40 2.49
CA ASN A 44 3.21 6.52 3.51
C ASN A 44 2.93 5.14 2.89
N LEU A 45 3.23 4.08 3.63
CA LEU A 45 2.89 2.72 3.22
C LEU A 45 1.69 2.19 4.00
N VAL A 46 0.74 1.62 3.27
CA VAL A 46 -0.36 0.85 3.82
C VAL A 46 -0.29 -0.55 3.23
N PHE A 47 -0.04 -1.54 4.06
CA PHE A 47 -0.11 -2.95 3.70
C PHE A 47 -1.49 -3.48 4.02
N LEU A 48 -2.20 -3.99 3.03
CA LEU A 48 -3.44 -4.73 3.19
C LEU A 48 -3.07 -6.20 3.18
N THR A 49 -3.21 -6.89 4.31
CA THR A 49 -2.71 -8.25 4.47
C THR A 49 -3.70 -9.14 5.20
N LYS A 50 -3.72 -10.44 4.88
CA LYS A 50 -4.39 -11.45 5.71
C LYS A 50 -3.53 -11.92 6.89
N LEU A 51 -2.25 -11.53 6.94
CA LEU A 51 -1.35 -11.90 8.03
C LEU A 51 -1.74 -11.22 9.33
N ASP A 52 -1.54 -11.95 10.43
CA ASP A 52 -1.43 -11.30 11.73
C ASP A 52 -0.16 -10.45 11.79
N HIS A 53 -0.11 -9.56 12.78
CA HIS A 53 1.00 -8.63 12.97
C HIS A 53 2.35 -9.32 13.05
N VAL A 54 2.46 -10.47 13.74
CA VAL A 54 3.76 -11.14 13.93
C VAL A 54 4.26 -11.68 12.60
N LYS A 55 3.42 -12.44 11.89
CA LYS A 55 3.80 -13.02 10.59
C LYS A 55 4.06 -11.95 9.53
N PHE A 56 3.30 -10.85 9.56
CA PHE A 56 3.53 -9.72 8.68
C PHE A 56 4.94 -9.15 8.87
N TYR A 57 5.32 -8.87 10.13
CA TYR A 57 6.64 -8.33 10.42
C TYR A 57 7.74 -9.31 10.05
N GLU A 58 7.57 -10.61 10.32
CA GLU A 58 8.56 -11.63 9.92
C GLU A 58 8.76 -11.66 8.39
N ARG A 59 7.67 -11.64 7.62
CA ARG A 59 7.74 -11.75 6.16
C ARG A 59 8.28 -10.50 5.47
N TYR A 60 7.96 -9.31 5.97
CA TYR A 60 8.28 -8.03 5.30
C TYR A 60 9.34 -7.19 6.02
N ARG A 61 10.00 -7.74 7.05
CA ARG A 61 11.00 -7.05 7.86
C ARG A 61 12.05 -6.31 7.03
N ASP A 62 12.69 -7.03 6.10
CA ASP A 62 13.81 -6.48 5.35
C ASP A 62 13.36 -5.38 4.39
N ILE A 63 12.14 -5.47 3.87
CA ILE A 63 11.53 -4.43 3.04
C ILE A 63 11.26 -3.17 3.87
N ILE A 64 10.66 -3.33 5.05
CA ILE A 64 10.38 -2.25 5.99
C ILE A 64 11.68 -1.53 6.38
N LEU A 65 12.72 -2.29 6.74
CA LEU A 65 14.01 -1.73 7.13
C LEU A 65 14.72 -1.04 5.96
N SER A 66 14.71 -1.65 4.77
CA SER A 66 15.40 -1.10 3.59
C SER A 66 14.75 0.16 3.04
N ASN A 67 13.46 0.39 3.33
CA ASN A 67 12.71 1.54 2.81
C ASN A 67 12.46 2.63 3.87
N ILE A 68 13.02 2.52 5.08
CA ILE A 68 12.76 3.46 6.17
C ILE A 68 13.05 4.92 5.80
N SER A 69 14.08 5.16 4.98
CA SER A 69 14.46 6.48 4.47
C SER A 69 13.48 7.04 3.43
N LEU A 70 12.78 6.16 2.72
CA LEU A 70 11.79 6.49 1.68
C LEU A 70 10.36 6.54 2.25
N THR A 71 10.13 6.05 3.47
CA THR A 71 8.80 6.01 4.09
C THR A 71 8.62 7.05 5.20
N LEU A 72 7.46 7.71 5.26
CA LEU A 72 7.05 8.58 6.37
C LEU A 72 6.40 7.79 7.49
N SER A 73 5.55 6.83 7.13
CA SER A 73 4.92 5.91 8.06
C SER A 73 4.60 4.59 7.37
N ILE A 74 4.47 3.53 8.16
CA ILE A 74 4.13 2.19 7.69
C ILE A 74 2.98 1.69 8.56
N LYS A 75 1.90 1.24 7.93
CA LYS A 75 0.75 0.65 8.60
C LYS A 75 0.40 -0.68 7.94
N SER A 76 0.10 -1.69 8.75
CA SER A 76 -0.51 -2.94 8.27
C SER A 76 -1.97 -2.97 8.72
N VAL A 77 -2.88 -3.16 7.77
CA VAL A 77 -4.31 -3.33 8.01
C VAL A 77 -4.67 -4.75 7.64
N ARG A 78 -5.27 -5.46 8.59
CA ARG A 78 -5.73 -6.82 8.36
C ARG A 78 -7.01 -6.77 7.52
N VAL A 79 -7.02 -7.48 6.40
CA VAL A 79 -8.17 -7.60 5.49
C VAL A 79 -8.44 -9.08 5.21
N GLU A 80 -9.71 -9.45 5.04
CA GLU A 80 -10.09 -10.84 4.75
C GLU A 80 -10.35 -11.10 3.26
N SER A 81 -10.61 -10.05 2.49
CA SER A 81 -10.89 -10.10 1.05
C SER A 81 -10.48 -8.81 0.34
N CYS A 82 -10.39 -8.84 -1.00
CA CYS A 82 -10.21 -7.64 -1.83
C CYS A 82 -11.34 -6.62 -1.60
N GLU A 83 -12.58 -7.09 -1.42
CA GLU A 83 -13.73 -6.23 -1.14
C GLU A 83 -13.61 -5.54 0.23
N ASP A 84 -13.11 -6.23 1.24
CA ASP A 84 -12.82 -5.64 2.55
C ASP A 84 -11.65 -4.66 2.46
N ALA A 85 -10.66 -4.97 1.63
CA ALA A 85 -9.54 -4.09 1.33
C ALA A 85 -10.04 -2.76 0.73
N LEU A 86 -10.95 -2.82 -0.26
CA LEU A 86 -11.58 -1.64 -0.87
C LEU A 86 -12.35 -0.78 0.13
N LYS A 87 -13.18 -1.42 0.98
CA LYS A 87 -13.96 -0.70 2.01
C LYS A 87 -13.07 0.00 3.02
N ASN A 88 -12.03 -0.69 3.49
CA ASN A 88 -11.07 -0.10 4.42
C ASN A 88 -10.29 1.03 3.76
N LEU A 89 -9.82 0.83 2.53
CA LEU A 89 -9.10 1.87 1.78
C LEU A 89 -9.88 3.16 1.69
N GLY A 90 -11.15 3.13 1.29
CA GLY A 90 -11.98 4.34 1.17
C GLY A 90 -11.96 5.20 2.44
N THR A 91 -11.84 4.59 3.62
CA THR A 91 -11.75 5.26 4.92
C THR A 91 -10.30 5.67 5.27
N LEU A 92 -9.32 4.83 4.94
CA LEU A 92 -7.90 5.06 5.24
C LEU A 92 -7.32 6.23 4.46
N ILE A 93 -7.69 6.34 3.18
CA ILE A 93 -7.15 7.33 2.23
C ILE A 93 -8.14 8.45 1.92
N THR A 94 -9.16 8.65 2.78
CA THR A 94 -10.07 9.81 2.66
C THR A 94 -9.27 11.11 2.69
N GLY A 95 -9.33 11.90 1.61
CA GLY A 95 -8.56 13.16 1.46
C GLY A 95 -7.25 13.04 0.67
N VAL A 96 -6.83 11.83 0.31
CA VAL A 96 -5.69 11.61 -0.60
C VAL A 96 -6.15 11.85 -2.03
N LYS A 97 -5.51 12.81 -2.74
CA LYS A 97 -5.93 13.19 -4.09
C LYS A 97 -5.74 12.07 -5.12
N ILE A 98 -4.60 11.37 -5.08
CA ILE A 98 -4.21 10.30 -6.01
C ILE A 98 -3.34 9.30 -5.23
N PRO A 99 -3.91 8.23 -4.67
CA PRO A 99 -3.10 7.16 -4.08
C PRO A 99 -2.38 6.37 -5.19
N ILE A 100 -1.21 5.83 -4.86
CA ILE A 100 -0.51 4.85 -5.70
C ILE A 100 -0.87 3.47 -5.16
N ILE A 101 -1.40 2.61 -6.00
CA ILE A 101 -1.84 1.28 -5.59
C ILE A 101 -0.92 0.27 -6.25
N VAL A 102 -0.24 -0.52 -5.43
CA VAL A 102 0.58 -1.65 -5.81
C VAL A 102 -0.19 -2.90 -5.42
N ALA A 103 -0.76 -3.59 -6.40
CA ALA A 103 -1.67 -4.70 -6.16
C ALA A 103 -1.40 -5.86 -7.12
N SER A 104 -1.80 -7.06 -6.67
CA SER A 104 -1.82 -8.25 -7.50
C SER A 104 -2.79 -8.06 -8.67
N GLU A 105 -2.58 -8.77 -9.79
CA GLU A 105 -3.49 -8.72 -10.95
C GLU A 105 -4.97 -8.88 -10.57
N LYS A 106 -5.27 -9.80 -9.63
CA LYS A 106 -6.65 -10.10 -9.19
C LYS A 106 -7.34 -8.91 -8.51
N CYS A 107 -6.59 -8.15 -7.71
CA CYS A 107 -7.15 -7.05 -6.95
C CYS A 107 -7.00 -5.72 -7.69
N ALA A 108 -6.05 -5.61 -8.62
CA ALA A 108 -5.82 -4.42 -9.45
C ALA A 108 -7.08 -4.02 -10.25
N ASP A 109 -7.83 -4.97 -10.80
CA ASP A 109 -9.04 -4.67 -11.56
C ASP A 109 -10.18 -4.13 -10.67
N LEU A 110 -10.28 -4.61 -9.43
CA LEU A 110 -11.21 -4.10 -8.42
C LEU A 110 -10.78 -2.71 -7.91
N LEU A 111 -9.47 -2.47 -7.80
CA LEU A 111 -8.88 -1.23 -7.30
C LEU A 111 -8.88 -0.10 -8.34
N LYS A 112 -8.84 -0.39 -9.64
CA LYS A 112 -9.05 0.60 -10.73
C LYS A 112 -10.41 1.31 -10.62
N GLY A 113 -11.38 0.69 -9.96
CA GLY A 113 -12.69 1.29 -9.69
C GLY A 113 -12.70 2.36 -8.59
N LEU A 114 -11.61 2.53 -7.82
CA LEU A 114 -11.48 3.58 -6.81
C LEU A 114 -10.92 4.87 -7.44
N TYR A 115 -11.59 5.98 -7.13
CA TYR A 115 -11.39 7.31 -7.71
C TYR A 115 -9.93 7.71 -7.91
N ASN A 116 -9.55 7.92 -9.18
CA ASN A 116 -8.31 8.55 -9.65
C ASN A 116 -6.99 7.95 -9.11
N ALA A 117 -6.98 6.67 -8.75
CA ALA A 117 -5.75 6.01 -8.31
C ALA A 117 -4.79 5.73 -9.48
N GLU A 118 -3.49 5.90 -9.26
CA GLU A 118 -2.46 5.33 -10.14
C GLU A 118 -2.22 3.89 -9.71
N VAL A 119 -2.52 2.92 -10.58
CA VAL A 119 -2.39 1.49 -10.27
C VAL A 119 -1.14 0.93 -10.95
N GLU A 120 -0.20 0.47 -10.14
CA GLU A 120 0.95 -0.34 -10.55
C GLU A 120 0.64 -1.81 -10.22
N VAL A 121 0.68 -2.66 -11.24
CA VAL A 121 0.45 -4.10 -11.09
C VAL A 121 1.80 -4.78 -10.91
N VAL A 122 1.88 -5.66 -9.92
CA VAL A 122 3.04 -6.51 -9.62
C VAL A 122 2.64 -7.95 -9.47
#